data_AF-A0A832CKX7-F1
#
_entry.id   AF-A0A832CKX7-F1
#
_cell.length_a   1.000
_cell.length_b   1.000
_cell.length_c   1.000
_cell.angle_alpha   90.00
_cell.angle_beta   90.00
_cell.angle_gamma   90.00
#
_symmetry.space_group_name_H-M   'P 1'
#
loop_
_entity.id
_entity.type
_entity.pdbx_description
1 polymer ?
#
loop_
_entity_poly.entity_id
_entity_poly.type
_entity_poly.pdbx_seq_one_letter_code
_entity_poly.pdbx_strand_id
1 'polypeptide(L)'
;MLWQLGAPDQWSGKFYVMLRSAVSPDQVIQIVSGKIADKWYYQIEMPEVIDPDRFVRTTVHVLLLEWINRKTQEQVYPPTWLVEGLSELIIADSGLEKLVPAMAMTPQFDLPITSITRQGPKPHLLAKAHAFFSTNRVFSLAELITPQPTNLIGSDALAFRHSSQLLVYELLQLRGGSVALCAYLDRFAFYRDPVEALLAALNQYFTSFKEMEQWWLLKTSAFQFRDLAARYNTPDALEKLRQIMLVQVLDDQATNSTPQWRIVSLQSLIINWTNQPQEELVKLKLAQLEGLRWRVTPEVGSLIQQYQETLRSMLTRIQKEAQANQRNPTAAKIAISRIVRATARELDNLDEKRARMANTAASNVEKGATNQTTQPALPTRQ
;
A
#
# COMPACT_ATOMS: atom_id res chain seq x y z
N MET A 1 2.17 14.10 -13.43
CA MET A 1 1.31 13.20 -12.63
C MET A 1 0.81 11.97 -13.40
N LEU A 2 0.41 12.10 -14.67
CA LEU A 2 -0.01 10.98 -15.52
C LEU A 2 1.15 10.12 -16.08
N TRP A 3 2.36 10.22 -15.53
CA TRP A 3 3.51 9.44 -15.98
C TRP A 3 3.33 7.94 -15.75
N GLN A 4 2.47 7.54 -14.79
CA GLN A 4 2.06 6.14 -14.62
C GLN A 4 1.36 5.58 -15.88
N LEU A 5 0.75 6.43 -16.70
CA LEU A 5 0.18 6.08 -18.01
C LEU A 5 1.22 6.17 -19.15
N GLY A 6 2.46 6.60 -18.88
CA GLY A 6 3.53 6.69 -19.88
C GLY A 6 3.27 7.68 -21.02
N ALA A 7 2.30 8.58 -20.87
CA ALA A 7 1.89 9.48 -21.93
C ALA A 7 2.70 10.78 -21.96
N PRO A 8 3.00 11.33 -23.16
CA PRO A 8 3.60 12.64 -23.29
C PRO A 8 2.65 13.72 -22.78
N ASP A 9 3.20 14.77 -22.18
CA ASP A 9 2.42 15.91 -21.72
C ASP A 9 1.97 16.74 -22.92
N GLN A 10 0.66 16.69 -23.21
CA GLN A 10 0.01 17.39 -24.34
C GLN A 10 -1.08 18.34 -23.84
N TRP A 11 -0.95 18.81 -22.61
CA TRP A 11 -1.89 19.71 -21.95
C TRP A 11 -2.11 20.98 -22.79
N SER A 12 -3.38 21.30 -23.06
CA SER A 12 -3.78 22.52 -23.79
C SER A 12 -4.80 23.42 -23.07
N GLY A 13 -5.59 22.88 -22.14
CA GLY A 13 -6.58 23.64 -21.37
C GLY A 13 -5.96 24.61 -20.34
N LYS A 14 -6.72 25.63 -19.91
CA LYS A 14 -6.28 26.51 -18.79
C LYS A 14 -6.92 26.07 -17.48
N PHE A 15 -6.13 26.03 -16.41
CA PHE A 15 -6.63 25.74 -15.06
C PHE A 15 -6.51 26.98 -14.18
N TYR A 16 -7.61 27.35 -13.53
CA TYR A 16 -7.69 28.43 -12.55
C TYR A 16 -7.95 27.81 -11.19
N VAL A 17 -7.04 28.02 -10.24
CA VAL A 17 -7.23 27.58 -8.85
C VAL A 17 -7.68 28.78 -8.03
N MET A 18 -8.87 28.68 -7.46
CA MET A 18 -9.42 29.68 -6.56
C MET A 18 -9.39 29.14 -5.13
N LEU A 19 -8.53 29.72 -4.31
CA LEU A 19 -8.45 29.41 -2.89
C LEU A 19 -9.52 30.22 -2.14
N ARG A 20 -10.30 29.53 -1.30
CA ARG A 20 -11.26 30.15 -0.38
C ARG A 20 -10.84 29.85 1.05
N SER A 21 -11.09 30.78 1.97
CA SER A 21 -10.84 30.53 3.39
C SER A 21 -11.61 29.30 3.86
N ALA A 22 -10.89 28.38 4.50
CA ALA A 22 -11.44 27.09 4.90
C ALA A 22 -12.49 27.28 6.00
N VAL A 23 -13.74 26.89 5.72
CA VAL A 23 -14.84 26.95 6.70
C VAL A 23 -14.97 25.62 7.44
N SER A 24 -14.55 24.51 6.82
CA SER A 24 -14.57 23.16 7.41
C SER A 24 -13.53 22.26 6.72
N PRO A 25 -12.92 21.28 7.44
CA PRO A 25 -12.03 20.29 6.84
C PRO A 25 -12.71 19.42 5.76
N ASP A 26 -14.03 19.28 5.81
CA ASP A 26 -14.83 18.50 4.84
C ASP A 26 -15.49 19.37 3.76
N GLN A 27 -15.10 20.65 3.66
CA GLN A 27 -15.65 21.56 2.66
C GLN A 27 -15.50 21.01 1.25
N VAL A 28 -16.59 20.99 0.48
CA VAL A 28 -16.64 20.43 -0.87
C VAL A 28 -15.75 21.25 -1.82
N ILE A 29 -14.94 20.53 -2.60
CA ILE A 29 -14.15 21.12 -3.69
C ILE A 29 -15.04 21.18 -4.91
N GLN A 30 -15.19 22.36 -5.51
CA GLN A 30 -15.98 22.53 -6.72
C GLN A 30 -15.06 22.57 -7.93
N ILE A 31 -15.39 21.77 -8.94
CA ILE A 31 -14.71 21.81 -10.23
C ILE A 31 -15.75 22.31 -11.23
N VAL A 32 -15.51 23.49 -11.78
CA VAL A 32 -16.31 24.07 -12.85
C VAL A 32 -15.50 23.96 -14.13
N SER A 33 -16.11 23.48 -15.20
CA SER A 33 -15.50 23.52 -16.53
C SER A 33 -16.37 24.30 -17.48
N GLY A 34 -15.74 24.98 -18.42
CA GLY A 34 -16.43 25.72 -19.46
C GLY A 34 -15.58 25.84 -20.72
N LYS A 35 -16.19 26.37 -21.77
CA LYS A 35 -15.56 26.54 -23.07
C LYS A 35 -15.62 28.01 -23.49
N ILE A 36 -14.47 28.59 -23.81
CA ILE A 36 -14.36 29.95 -24.35
C ILE A 36 -13.57 29.87 -25.66
N ALA A 37 -14.17 30.34 -26.76
CA ALA A 37 -13.55 30.32 -28.09
C ALA A 37 -12.97 28.94 -28.46
N ASP A 38 -13.78 27.89 -28.27
CA ASP A 38 -13.43 26.48 -28.48
C ASP A 38 -12.28 25.92 -27.63
N LYS A 39 -11.80 26.65 -26.64
CA LYS A 39 -10.82 26.18 -25.67
C LYS A 39 -11.48 25.88 -24.34
N TRP A 40 -11.16 24.71 -23.80
CA TRP A 40 -11.59 24.32 -22.46
C TRP A 40 -10.83 25.11 -21.39
N TYR A 41 -11.55 25.55 -20.38
CA TYR A 41 -10.99 26.03 -19.13
C TYR A 41 -11.63 25.31 -17.95
N TYR A 42 -10.86 25.21 -16.87
CA TYR A 42 -11.24 24.51 -15.65
C TYR A 42 -10.97 25.45 -14.48
N GLN A 43 -11.96 25.62 -13.63
CA GLN A 43 -11.86 26.37 -12.38
C GLN A 43 -12.03 25.38 -11.23
N ILE A 44 -11.05 25.37 -10.33
CA ILE A 44 -11.06 24.53 -9.14
C ILE A 44 -11.20 25.46 -7.94
N GLU A 45 -12.33 25.37 -7.25
CA GLU A 45 -12.56 26.09 -5.99
C GLU A 45 -12.26 25.13 -4.84
N MET A 46 -11.23 25.45 -4.05
CA MET A 46 -10.79 24.61 -2.93
C MET A 46 -10.47 25.45 -1.69
N PRO A 47 -10.60 24.87 -0.49
CA PRO A 47 -10.16 25.53 0.73
C PRO A 47 -8.64 25.75 0.73
N GLU A 48 -8.18 26.82 1.38
CA GLU A 48 -6.75 27.13 1.57
C GLU A 48 -5.98 25.98 2.26
N VAL A 49 -6.66 25.21 3.11
CA VAL A 49 -6.13 24.01 3.76
C VAL A 49 -6.95 22.82 3.31
N ILE A 50 -6.28 21.85 2.68
CA ILE A 50 -6.88 20.65 2.10
C ILE A 50 -6.10 19.42 2.54
N ASP A 51 -6.81 18.32 2.80
CA ASP A 51 -6.21 17.02 3.02
C ASP A 51 -5.36 16.58 1.80
N PRO A 52 -4.13 16.08 2.00
CA PRO A 52 -3.24 15.65 0.94
C PRO A 52 -3.87 14.65 -0.06
N ASP A 53 -4.62 13.67 0.41
CA ASP A 53 -5.24 12.64 -0.44
C ASP A 53 -6.39 13.26 -1.26
N ARG A 54 -7.15 14.18 -0.66
CA ARG A 54 -8.17 14.98 -1.38
C ARG A 54 -7.54 15.82 -2.49
N PHE A 55 -6.41 16.47 -2.23
CA PHE A 55 -5.70 17.26 -3.23
C PHE A 55 -5.24 16.40 -4.43
N VAL A 56 -4.64 15.23 -4.15
CA VAL A 56 -4.22 14.30 -5.22
C VAL A 56 -5.40 13.86 -6.05
N ARG A 57 -6.51 13.44 -5.41
CA ARG A 57 -7.73 13.01 -6.10
C ARG A 57 -8.33 14.10 -6.98
N THR A 58 -8.45 15.33 -6.46
CA THR A 58 -8.91 16.47 -7.25
C THR A 58 -7.99 16.74 -8.45
N THR A 59 -6.68 16.69 -8.25
CA THR A 59 -5.72 16.93 -9.32
C THR A 59 -5.82 15.87 -10.41
N VAL A 60 -5.88 14.59 -10.05
CA VAL A 60 -6.07 13.49 -11.00
C VAL A 60 -7.39 13.63 -11.75
N HIS A 61 -8.49 13.92 -11.04
CA HIS A 61 -9.80 14.12 -11.65
C HIS A 61 -9.75 15.20 -12.73
N VAL A 62 -9.19 16.35 -12.38
CA VAL A 62 -9.16 17.54 -13.25
C VAL A 62 -8.26 17.32 -14.47
N LEU A 63 -7.13 16.61 -14.30
CA LEU A 63 -6.26 16.22 -15.41
C LEU A 63 -6.94 15.24 -16.38
N LEU A 64 -7.66 14.25 -15.87
CA LEU A 64 -8.41 13.30 -16.72
C LEU A 64 -9.61 13.99 -17.40
N LEU A 65 -10.28 14.90 -16.70
CA LEU A 65 -11.36 15.70 -17.25
C LEU A 65 -10.87 16.57 -18.42
N GLU A 66 -9.69 17.20 -18.29
CA GLU A 66 -9.09 17.94 -19.40
C GLU A 66 -8.77 17.04 -20.57
N TRP A 67 -8.12 15.91 -20.32
CA TRP A 67 -7.76 14.96 -21.36
C TRP A 67 -8.95 14.55 -22.21
N ILE A 68 -10.01 14.05 -21.57
CA ILE A 68 -11.19 13.51 -22.26
C ILE A 68 -11.87 14.61 -23.08
N ASN A 69 -11.94 15.83 -22.54
CA ASN A 69 -12.65 16.92 -23.20
C ASN A 69 -11.88 17.53 -24.39
N ARG A 70 -10.58 17.26 -24.56
CA ARG A 70 -9.76 17.83 -25.67
C ARG A 70 -10.39 17.65 -27.05
N LYS A 71 -11.06 16.51 -27.27
CA LYS A 71 -11.62 16.12 -28.57
C LYS A 71 -13.15 16.22 -28.61
N THR A 72 -13.78 16.79 -27.58
CA THR A 72 -15.24 16.83 -27.45
C THR A 72 -15.78 18.25 -27.53
N GLN A 73 -17.02 18.35 -27.98
CA GLN A 73 -17.78 19.60 -27.96
C GLN A 73 -18.52 19.78 -26.63
N GLU A 74 -18.98 18.68 -26.05
CA GLU A 74 -19.69 18.64 -24.78
C GLU A 74 -18.76 18.16 -23.65
N GLN A 75 -19.09 18.56 -22.42
CA GLN A 75 -18.35 18.16 -21.24
C GLN A 75 -18.62 16.69 -20.92
N VAL A 76 -17.56 15.90 -20.80
CA VAL A 76 -17.63 14.48 -20.43
C VAL A 76 -16.81 14.26 -19.17
N TYR A 77 -17.42 13.66 -18.14
CA TYR A 77 -16.74 13.37 -16.89
C TYR A 77 -15.89 12.09 -16.99
N PRO A 78 -14.71 12.06 -16.34
CA PRO A 78 -13.88 10.87 -16.36
C PRO A 78 -14.51 9.70 -15.57
N PRO A 79 -14.18 8.44 -15.93
CA PRO A 79 -14.61 7.28 -15.17
C PRO A 79 -14.14 7.33 -13.72
N THR A 80 -15.07 7.20 -12.78
CA THR A 80 -14.78 7.30 -11.35
C THR A 80 -13.72 6.29 -10.89
N TRP A 81 -13.80 5.04 -11.34
CA TRP A 81 -12.82 4.01 -10.99
C TRP A 81 -11.39 4.37 -11.43
N LEU A 82 -11.24 5.05 -12.56
CA LEU A 82 -9.93 5.42 -13.07
C LEU A 82 -9.36 6.61 -12.27
N VAL A 83 -10.20 7.58 -11.92
CA VAL A 83 -9.83 8.68 -11.01
C VAL A 83 -9.37 8.13 -9.67
N GLU A 84 -10.19 7.29 -9.03
CA GLU A 84 -9.86 6.72 -7.71
C GLU A 84 -8.61 5.83 -7.78
N GLY A 85 -8.53 4.93 -8.76
CA GLY A 85 -7.44 3.98 -8.87
C GLY A 85 -6.08 4.64 -9.12
N LEU A 86 -6.00 5.63 -10.01
CA LEU A 86 -4.76 6.39 -10.23
C LEU A 86 -4.39 7.22 -9.01
N SER A 87 -5.37 7.83 -8.34
CA SER A 87 -5.12 8.62 -7.14
C SER A 87 -4.50 7.78 -6.03
N GLU A 88 -5.09 6.61 -5.73
CA GLU A 88 -4.58 5.69 -4.73
C GLU A 88 -3.17 5.16 -5.07
N LEU A 89 -2.89 4.90 -6.35
CA LEU A 89 -1.54 4.52 -6.78
C LEU A 89 -0.51 5.65 -6.58
N ILE A 90 -0.88 6.90 -6.86
CA ILE A 90 -0.01 8.07 -6.67
C ILE A 90 0.24 8.31 -5.17
N ILE A 91 -0.80 8.22 -4.35
CA ILE A 91 -0.70 8.36 -2.89
C ILE A 91 0.22 7.25 -2.33
N ALA A 92 0.05 6.01 -2.78
CA ALA A 92 0.86 4.88 -2.33
C ALA A 92 2.33 4.95 -2.78
N ASP A 93 2.64 5.52 -3.96
CA ASP A 93 4.01 5.72 -4.46
C ASP A 93 4.75 6.88 -3.76
N SER A 94 4.22 7.41 -2.66
CA SER A 94 4.75 8.60 -1.94
C SER A 94 4.67 9.90 -2.76
N GLY A 95 3.73 9.98 -3.71
CA GLY A 95 3.61 11.08 -4.68
C GLY A 95 3.52 12.47 -4.05
N LEU A 96 3.07 12.59 -2.80
CA LEU A 96 3.00 13.85 -2.07
C LEU A 96 4.37 14.53 -1.87
N GLU A 97 5.44 13.79 -1.61
CA GLU A 97 6.80 14.37 -1.51
C GLU A 97 7.27 14.98 -2.84
N LYS A 98 6.78 14.47 -3.98
CA LYS A 98 7.05 15.01 -5.32
C LYS A 98 6.11 16.15 -5.72
N LEU A 99 5.00 16.34 -5.02
CA LEU A 99 4.00 17.40 -5.30
C LEU A 99 4.25 18.67 -4.49
N VAL A 100 4.82 18.54 -3.29
CA VAL A 100 5.15 19.66 -2.39
C VAL A 100 6.13 20.70 -2.99
N PRO A 101 7.09 20.37 -3.88
CA PRO A 101 7.96 21.40 -4.45
C PRO A 101 7.24 22.36 -5.43
N ALA A 102 6.06 22.00 -5.94
CA ALA A 102 5.38 22.76 -7.00
C ALA A 102 4.34 23.79 -6.49
N MET A 103 3.95 23.74 -5.22
CA MET A 103 3.00 24.69 -4.63
C MET A 103 3.67 25.92 -3.98
N ALA A 104 5.00 25.95 -3.93
CA ALA A 104 5.80 27.08 -3.45
C ALA A 104 6.06 28.10 -4.58
N MET A 105 5.01 28.76 -5.05
CA MET A 105 5.12 29.95 -5.90
C MET A 105 4.37 31.12 -5.25
N THR A 106 4.84 31.54 -4.07
CA THR A 106 4.60 32.89 -3.54
C THR A 106 5.95 33.48 -3.12
N PRO A 107 6.39 34.61 -3.68
CA PRO A 107 7.70 35.18 -3.40
C PRO A 107 7.76 35.97 -2.08
N GLN A 108 6.98 35.59 -1.05
CA GLN A 108 6.75 36.48 0.09
C GLN A 108 6.81 35.85 1.49
N PHE A 109 7.03 34.54 1.60
CA PHE A 109 7.25 33.90 2.90
C PHE A 109 8.46 32.98 2.83
N ASP A 110 9.59 33.44 3.39
CA ASP A 110 10.76 32.63 3.71
C ASP A 110 10.44 31.66 4.85
N LEU A 111 9.65 30.63 4.55
CA LEU A 111 9.54 29.46 5.43
C LEU A 111 10.51 28.40 4.92
N PRO A 112 11.47 27.94 5.75
CA PRO A 112 12.37 26.86 5.37
C PRO A 112 11.56 25.57 5.19
N ILE A 113 11.36 25.15 3.94
CA ILE A 113 10.71 23.89 3.61
C ILE A 113 11.72 22.77 3.87
N THR A 114 11.54 22.06 4.98
CA THR A 114 12.25 20.79 5.21
C THR A 114 11.68 19.76 4.24
N SER A 115 12.37 19.51 3.13
CA SER A 115 12.12 18.34 2.30
C SER A 115 12.31 17.11 3.17
N ILE A 116 11.23 16.46 3.59
CA ILE A 116 11.31 15.17 4.28
C ILE A 116 11.63 14.15 3.20
N THR A 117 12.92 13.96 2.88
CA THR A 117 13.35 12.83 2.07
C THR A 117 13.10 11.58 2.89
N ARG A 118 12.06 10.81 2.58
CA ARG A 118 11.84 9.53 3.23
C ARG A 118 12.91 8.56 2.77
N GLN A 119 13.98 8.42 3.57
CA GLN A 119 14.95 7.36 3.41
C GLN A 119 14.37 6.06 3.98
N GLY A 120 13.67 5.31 3.12
CA GLY A 120 13.13 4.00 3.44
C GLY A 120 12.80 3.21 2.17
N PRO A 121 12.67 1.88 2.25
CA PRO A 121 12.26 1.06 1.12
C PRO A 121 10.89 1.54 0.59
N LYS A 122 10.74 1.60 -0.74
CA LYS A 122 9.50 2.03 -1.39
C LYS A 122 8.33 1.22 -0.82
N PRO A 123 7.28 1.87 -0.30
CA PRO A 123 6.11 1.16 0.20
C PRO A 123 5.47 0.35 -0.93
N HIS A 124 5.03 -0.87 -0.62
CA HIS A 124 4.30 -1.70 -1.57
C HIS A 124 2.98 -1.02 -1.95
N LEU A 125 2.80 -0.71 -3.24
CA LEU A 125 1.71 0.15 -3.74
C LEU A 125 0.31 -0.32 -3.30
N LEU A 126 0.12 -1.64 -3.20
CA LEU A 126 -1.16 -2.25 -2.85
C LEU A 126 -1.24 -2.71 -1.37
N ALA A 127 -0.32 -2.30 -0.49
CA ALA A 127 -0.28 -2.78 0.90
C ALA A 127 -1.56 -2.45 1.68
N LYS A 128 -2.07 -1.22 1.54
CA LYS A 128 -3.33 -0.78 2.19
C LYS A 128 -4.53 -1.57 1.66
N ALA A 129 -4.64 -1.69 0.33
CA ALA A 129 -5.69 -2.47 -0.32
C ALA A 129 -5.66 -3.94 0.12
N HIS A 130 -4.47 -4.53 0.22
CA HIS A 130 -4.30 -5.91 0.67
C HIS A 130 -4.76 -6.10 2.14
N ALA A 131 -4.36 -5.22 3.04
CA ALA A 131 -4.81 -5.25 4.43
C ALA A 131 -6.33 -5.04 4.55
N PHE A 132 -6.91 -4.22 3.67
CA PHE A 132 -8.34 -3.98 3.65
C PHE A 132 -9.13 -5.21 3.16
N PHE A 133 -8.68 -5.88 2.10
CA PHE A 133 -9.39 -7.03 1.52
C PHE A 133 -9.23 -8.35 2.28
N SER A 134 -8.48 -8.38 3.39
CA SER A 134 -8.49 -9.56 4.28
C SER A 134 -9.83 -9.75 5.00
N THR A 135 -10.61 -8.69 5.17
CA THR A 135 -11.89 -8.71 5.90
C THR A 135 -13.06 -8.12 5.11
N ASN A 136 -12.79 -7.58 3.92
CA ASN A 136 -13.78 -6.88 3.10
C ASN A 136 -13.86 -7.47 1.70
N ARG A 137 -15.03 -7.33 1.07
CA ARG A 137 -15.24 -7.76 -0.32
C ARG A 137 -14.48 -6.85 -1.30
N VAL A 138 -14.09 -7.41 -2.43
CA VAL A 138 -13.63 -6.67 -3.61
C VAL A 138 -14.82 -6.49 -4.54
N PHE A 139 -14.92 -5.34 -5.20
CA PHE A 139 -15.96 -5.07 -6.18
C PHE A 139 -15.77 -5.90 -7.46
N SER A 140 -16.88 -6.35 -8.06
CA SER A 140 -16.86 -6.94 -9.41
C SER A 140 -16.47 -5.89 -10.46
N LEU A 141 -16.06 -6.33 -11.64
CA LEU A 141 -15.63 -5.40 -12.68
C LEU A 141 -16.82 -4.56 -13.18
N ALA A 142 -18.00 -5.17 -13.32
CA ALA A 142 -19.23 -4.46 -13.65
C ALA A 142 -19.58 -3.35 -12.64
N GLU A 143 -19.50 -3.63 -11.33
CA GLU A 143 -19.76 -2.62 -10.30
C GLU A 143 -18.69 -1.50 -10.28
N LEU A 144 -17.45 -1.78 -10.71
CA LEU A 144 -16.40 -0.77 -10.82
C LEU A 144 -16.59 0.17 -12.01
N ILE A 145 -16.92 -0.38 -13.17
CA ILE A 145 -17.08 0.40 -14.40
C ILE A 145 -18.35 1.26 -14.32
N THR A 146 -19.43 0.70 -13.76
CA THR A 146 -20.72 1.36 -13.63
C THR A 146 -21.19 1.38 -12.17
N PRO A 147 -20.56 2.23 -11.32
CA PRO A 147 -20.87 2.28 -9.89
C PRO A 147 -22.25 2.85 -9.62
N GLN A 148 -22.92 2.31 -8.60
CA GLN A 148 -24.13 2.93 -8.04
C GLN A 148 -23.75 4.02 -7.03
N PRO A 149 -24.58 5.06 -6.83
CA PRO A 149 -24.27 6.13 -5.88
C PRO A 149 -23.99 5.64 -4.46
N THR A 150 -24.64 4.54 -4.05
CA THR A 150 -24.42 3.89 -2.75
C THR A 150 -23.03 3.28 -2.60
N ASN A 151 -22.36 2.92 -3.70
CA ASN A 151 -21.00 2.39 -3.68
C ASN A 151 -19.93 3.47 -3.42
N LEU A 152 -20.29 4.74 -3.54
CA LEU A 152 -19.37 5.88 -3.45
C LEU A 152 -19.44 6.60 -2.11
N ILE A 153 -20.22 6.08 -1.16
CA ILE A 153 -20.41 6.66 0.18
C ILE A 153 -20.09 5.65 1.29
N GLY A 154 -19.77 6.15 2.48
CA GLY A 154 -19.54 5.31 3.68
C GLY A 154 -18.37 4.33 3.55
N SER A 155 -18.53 3.14 4.13
CA SER A 155 -17.52 2.07 4.10
C SER A 155 -17.30 1.51 2.69
N ASP A 156 -18.34 1.49 1.86
CA ASP A 156 -18.28 1.00 0.48
C ASP A 156 -17.40 1.89 -0.40
N ALA A 157 -17.36 3.20 -0.13
CA ALA A 157 -16.46 4.12 -0.83
C ALA A 157 -14.98 3.72 -0.71
N LEU A 158 -14.57 3.22 0.46
CA LEU A 158 -13.19 2.80 0.68
C LEU A 158 -12.89 1.47 -0.01
N ALA A 159 -13.84 0.54 -0.01
CA ALA A 159 -13.75 -0.70 -0.79
C ALA A 159 -13.71 -0.43 -2.30
N PHE A 160 -14.50 0.53 -2.79
CA PHE A 160 -14.51 0.97 -4.18
C PHE A 160 -13.14 1.54 -4.59
N ARG A 161 -12.56 2.42 -3.77
CA ARG A 161 -11.23 3.01 -4.02
C ARG A 161 -10.13 1.96 -4.09
N HIS A 162 -10.06 1.05 -3.13
CA HIS A 162 -9.06 -0.02 -3.15
C HIS A 162 -9.25 -1.01 -4.30
N SER A 163 -10.51 -1.28 -4.68
CA SER A 163 -10.81 -2.17 -5.81
C SER A 163 -10.39 -1.51 -7.13
N SER A 164 -10.65 -0.21 -7.25
CA SER A 164 -10.22 0.64 -8.36
C SER A 164 -8.69 0.72 -8.46
N GLN A 165 -7.99 0.87 -7.34
CA GLN A 165 -6.52 0.86 -7.27
C GLN A 165 -5.96 -0.45 -7.83
N LEU A 166 -6.49 -1.58 -7.37
CA LEU A 166 -6.08 -2.90 -7.85
C LEU A 166 -6.38 -3.09 -9.34
N LEU A 167 -7.55 -2.66 -9.82
CA LEU A 167 -7.91 -2.74 -11.23
C LEU A 167 -6.94 -1.96 -12.11
N VAL A 168 -6.68 -0.69 -11.78
CA VAL A 168 -5.73 0.14 -12.54
C VAL A 168 -4.33 -0.49 -12.50
N TYR A 169 -3.89 -0.97 -11.34
CA TYR A 169 -2.60 -1.64 -11.21
C TYR A 169 -2.48 -2.85 -12.15
N GLU A 170 -3.46 -3.76 -12.12
CA GLU A 170 -3.44 -4.98 -12.93
C GLU A 170 -3.56 -4.68 -14.43
N LEU A 171 -4.33 -3.67 -14.82
CA LEU A 171 -4.38 -3.20 -16.21
C LEU A 171 -3.03 -2.65 -16.67
N LEU A 172 -2.33 -1.89 -15.83
CA LEU A 172 -0.99 -1.38 -16.14
C LEU A 172 0.06 -2.49 -16.24
N GLN A 173 -0.14 -3.65 -15.59
CA GLN A 173 0.73 -4.81 -15.73
C GLN A 173 0.53 -5.58 -17.05
N LEU A 174 -0.55 -5.33 -17.80
CA LEU A 174 -0.72 -5.90 -19.14
C LEU A 174 0.34 -5.33 -20.09
N ARG A 175 0.77 -6.14 -21.07
CA ARG A 175 1.83 -5.76 -22.02
C ARG A 175 1.36 -4.63 -22.96
N GLY A 176 1.59 -3.38 -22.58
CA GLY A 176 1.03 -2.22 -23.28
C GLY A 176 -0.31 -1.75 -22.69
N GLY A 177 -0.59 -2.11 -21.44
CA GLY A 177 -1.79 -1.69 -20.73
C GLY A 177 -1.91 -0.18 -20.55
N SER A 178 -0.79 0.52 -20.34
CA SER A 178 -0.75 1.98 -20.31
C SER A 178 -1.26 2.61 -21.62
N VAL A 179 -0.79 2.10 -22.76
CA VAL A 179 -1.24 2.53 -24.09
C VAL A 179 -2.72 2.25 -24.29
N ALA A 180 -3.21 1.09 -23.83
CA ALA A 180 -4.63 0.75 -23.90
C ALA A 180 -5.50 1.69 -23.03
N LEU A 181 -5.05 2.06 -21.83
CA LEU A 181 -5.75 3.02 -20.97
C LEU A 181 -5.75 4.43 -21.56
N CYS A 182 -4.67 4.86 -22.21
CA CYS A 182 -4.67 6.12 -22.96
C CYS A 182 -5.65 6.07 -24.15
N ALA A 183 -5.68 4.97 -24.89
CA ALA A 183 -6.62 4.76 -25.98
C ALA A 183 -8.08 4.74 -25.49
N TYR A 184 -8.32 4.20 -24.30
CA TYR A 184 -9.61 4.25 -23.62
C TYR A 184 -10.03 5.69 -23.34
N LEU A 185 -9.18 6.50 -22.70
CA LEU A 185 -9.47 7.92 -22.42
C LEU A 185 -9.74 8.73 -23.71
N ASP A 186 -8.94 8.48 -24.75
CA ASP A 186 -9.09 9.14 -26.05
C ASP A 186 -10.41 8.81 -26.74
N ARG A 187 -10.98 7.65 -26.45
CA ARG A 187 -12.21 7.15 -27.07
C ARG A 187 -13.43 7.30 -26.19
N PHE A 188 -13.25 7.46 -24.88
CA PHE A 188 -14.29 7.35 -23.86
C PHE A 188 -15.53 8.21 -24.18
N ALA A 189 -15.31 9.47 -24.58
CA ALA A 189 -16.38 10.40 -24.90
C ALA A 189 -17.21 10.04 -26.14
N PHE A 190 -16.72 9.15 -27.00
CA PHE A 190 -17.41 8.73 -28.23
C PHE A 190 -18.30 7.49 -28.02
N TYR A 191 -18.28 6.91 -26.82
CA TYR A 191 -19.09 5.75 -26.47
C TYR A 191 -20.19 6.14 -25.50
N ARG A 192 -21.37 5.56 -25.69
CA ARG A 192 -22.50 5.74 -24.77
C ARG A 192 -22.40 4.86 -23.53
N ASP A 193 -21.82 3.68 -23.70
CA ASP A 193 -21.61 2.70 -22.64
C ASP A 193 -20.12 2.65 -22.24
N PRO A 194 -19.78 2.98 -20.98
CA PRO A 194 -18.42 2.87 -20.46
C PRO A 194 -17.80 1.47 -20.59
N VAL A 195 -18.62 0.41 -20.54
CA VAL A 195 -18.17 -0.99 -20.70
C VAL A 195 -17.72 -1.24 -22.13
N GLU A 196 -18.50 -0.78 -23.10
CA GLU A 196 -18.17 -0.93 -24.53
C GLU A 196 -16.88 -0.16 -24.87
N ALA A 197 -16.74 1.06 -24.35
CA ALA A 197 -15.54 1.87 -24.51
C ALA A 197 -14.28 1.14 -23.99
N LEU A 198 -14.39 0.52 -22.81
CA LEU A 198 -13.28 -0.17 -22.17
C LEU A 198 -12.91 -1.45 -22.91
N LEU A 199 -13.91 -2.23 -23.32
CA LEU A 199 -13.70 -3.44 -24.11
C LEU A 199 -13.06 -3.11 -25.46
N ALA A 200 -13.50 -2.04 -26.14
CA ALA A 200 -12.91 -1.59 -27.39
C ALA A 200 -11.43 -1.18 -27.25
N ALA A 201 -11.05 -0.61 -26.11
CA ALA A 201 -9.67 -0.24 -25.82
C ALA A 201 -8.78 -1.44 -25.45
N LEU A 202 -9.36 -2.49 -24.85
CA LEU A 202 -8.66 -3.69 -24.40
C LEU A 202 -8.91 -4.91 -25.30
N ASN A 203 -9.41 -4.69 -26.52
CA ASN A 203 -9.82 -5.75 -27.46
C ASN A 203 -8.70 -6.72 -27.85
N GLN A 204 -7.44 -6.30 -27.73
CA GLN A 204 -6.26 -7.16 -27.94
C GLN A 204 -6.06 -8.22 -26.85
N TYR A 205 -6.69 -8.04 -25.68
CA TYR A 205 -6.59 -8.96 -24.54
C TYR A 205 -7.90 -9.70 -24.27
N PHE A 206 -9.04 -9.04 -24.51
CA PHE A 206 -10.35 -9.57 -24.18
C PHE A 206 -11.29 -9.41 -25.37
N THR A 207 -11.90 -10.51 -25.79
CA THR A 207 -12.86 -10.54 -26.90
C THR A 207 -14.27 -10.15 -26.43
N SER A 208 -14.55 -10.34 -25.13
CA SER A 208 -15.86 -10.04 -24.55
C SER A 208 -15.73 -9.49 -23.13
N PHE A 209 -16.74 -8.76 -22.68
CA PHE A 209 -16.79 -8.29 -21.29
C PHE A 209 -16.77 -9.45 -20.28
N LYS A 210 -17.40 -10.58 -20.62
CA LYS A 210 -17.38 -11.79 -19.78
C LYS A 210 -15.95 -12.31 -19.56
N GLU A 211 -15.13 -12.30 -20.59
CA GLU A 211 -13.72 -12.71 -20.49
C GLU A 211 -12.93 -11.76 -19.58
N MET A 212 -13.19 -10.46 -19.70
CA MET A 212 -12.59 -9.44 -18.85
C MET A 212 -13.02 -9.59 -17.38
N GLU A 213 -14.29 -9.89 -17.11
CA GLU A 213 -14.82 -10.17 -15.76
C GLU A 213 -14.20 -11.45 -15.19
N GLN A 214 -14.03 -12.51 -16.00
CA GLN A 214 -13.34 -13.73 -15.58
C GLN A 214 -11.87 -13.47 -15.25
N TRP A 215 -11.17 -12.70 -16.08
CA TRP A 215 -9.81 -12.26 -15.79
C TRP A 215 -9.76 -11.48 -14.47
N TRP A 216 -10.67 -10.54 -14.28
CA TRP A 216 -10.75 -9.75 -13.04
C TRP A 216 -10.99 -10.64 -11.83
N LEU A 217 -11.92 -11.59 -11.90
CA LEU A 217 -12.18 -12.57 -10.83
C LEU A 217 -10.93 -13.40 -10.51
N LEU A 218 -10.16 -13.81 -11.52
CA LEU A 218 -8.89 -14.50 -11.31
C LEU A 218 -7.86 -13.58 -10.65
N LYS A 219 -7.80 -12.29 -11.02
CA LYS A 219 -6.90 -11.31 -10.40
C LYS A 219 -7.27 -11.02 -8.95
N THR A 220 -8.54 -10.82 -8.63
CA THR A 220 -9.00 -10.54 -7.27
C THR A 220 -8.89 -11.77 -6.38
N SER A 221 -9.26 -12.94 -6.88
CA SER A 221 -9.02 -14.22 -6.20
C SER A 221 -7.54 -14.39 -5.95
N ALA A 222 -6.70 -14.27 -6.99
CA ALA A 222 -5.26 -14.32 -6.80
C ALA A 222 -4.77 -13.21 -5.88
N PHE A 223 -5.33 -12.01 -5.84
CA PHE A 223 -4.88 -10.96 -4.95
C PHE A 223 -5.21 -11.27 -3.48
N GLN A 224 -6.40 -11.82 -3.22
CA GLN A 224 -6.82 -12.27 -1.89
C GLN A 224 -6.12 -13.57 -1.46
N PHE A 225 -5.79 -14.45 -2.41
CA PHE A 225 -5.19 -15.76 -2.16
C PHE A 225 -3.66 -15.80 -2.36
N ARG A 226 -3.02 -14.89 -3.11
CA ARG A 226 -1.56 -14.83 -3.39
C ARG A 226 -0.75 -14.46 -2.17
N ASP A 227 -1.41 -14.07 -1.09
CA ASP A 227 -0.79 -14.15 0.20
C ASP A 227 -0.22 -15.57 0.41
N LEU A 228 -0.77 -16.66 -0.13
CA LEU A 228 -0.19 -18.02 -0.04
C LEU A 228 0.96 -18.35 -1.03
N ALA A 229 1.25 -17.54 -2.07
CA ALA A 229 2.08 -17.99 -3.21
C ALA A 229 3.33 -17.14 -3.53
N ALA A 230 3.48 -15.92 -3.01
CA ALA A 230 4.73 -15.17 -3.18
C ALA A 230 5.79 -15.69 -2.19
N ARG A 231 6.75 -16.50 -2.66
CA ARG A 231 7.94 -16.82 -1.85
C ARG A 231 8.77 -15.55 -1.70
N TYR A 232 8.81 -14.97 -0.51
CA TYR A 232 9.74 -13.90 -0.16
C TYR A 232 11.17 -14.36 -0.50
N ASN A 233 11.96 -13.47 -1.11
CA ASN A 233 13.40 -13.67 -1.18
C ASN A 233 13.98 -13.64 0.26
N THR A 234 15.17 -14.20 0.46
CA THR A 234 15.79 -14.31 1.79
C THR A 234 15.88 -12.97 2.56
N PRO A 235 16.36 -11.85 1.98
CA PRO A 235 16.44 -10.59 2.73
C PRO A 235 15.07 -10.02 3.10
N ASP A 236 14.08 -10.05 2.20
CA ASP A 236 12.73 -9.56 2.47
C ASP A 236 12.01 -10.43 3.52
N ALA A 237 12.23 -11.74 3.48
CA ALA A 237 11.71 -12.68 4.47
C ALA A 237 12.25 -12.39 5.88
N LEU A 238 13.55 -12.13 5.99
CA LEU A 238 14.22 -11.83 7.26
C LEU A 238 13.79 -10.46 7.80
N GLU A 239 13.61 -9.46 6.94
CA GLU A 239 13.08 -8.16 7.35
C GLU A 239 11.60 -8.25 7.75
N LYS A 240 10.80 -9.05 7.05
CA LYS A 240 9.40 -9.29 7.43
C LYS A 240 9.29 -10.01 8.77
N LEU A 241 10.16 -11.00 9.03
CA LEU A 241 10.28 -11.66 10.33
C LEU A 241 10.61 -10.64 11.43
N ARG A 242 11.54 -9.71 11.19
CA ARG A 242 11.85 -8.62 12.13
C ARG A 242 10.62 -7.77 12.44
N GLN A 243 9.89 -7.35 11.41
CA GLN A 243 8.69 -6.53 11.57
C GLN A 243 7.58 -7.25 12.35
N ILE A 244 7.39 -8.55 12.13
CA ILE A 244 6.44 -9.35 12.91
C ILE A 244 6.80 -9.33 14.40
N MET A 245 8.08 -9.34 14.75
CA MET A 245 8.52 -9.29 16.16
C MET A 245 8.40 -7.90 16.81
N LEU A 246 8.05 -6.86 16.06
CA LEU A 246 7.80 -5.52 16.59
C LEU A 246 6.32 -5.33 16.95
N VAL A 247 6.09 -4.53 18.00
CA VAL A 247 4.77 -4.19 18.52
C VAL A 247 4.69 -2.69 18.73
N GLN A 248 3.62 -2.06 18.26
CA GLN A 248 3.32 -0.66 18.54
C GLN A 248 2.54 -0.58 19.84
N VAL A 249 3.05 0.19 20.80
CA VAL A 249 2.42 0.38 22.11
C VAL A 249 2.30 1.87 22.39
N LEU A 250 1.19 2.25 23.00
CA LEU A 250 0.95 3.61 23.46
C LEU A 250 1.68 3.82 24.80
N ASP A 251 2.61 4.77 24.84
CA ASP A 251 3.34 5.11 26.06
C ASP A 251 2.54 6.13 26.89
N ASP A 252 2.09 5.71 28.07
CA ASP A 252 1.29 6.51 29.02
C ASP A 252 2.14 6.95 30.24
N GLN A 253 3.46 6.76 30.21
CA GLN A 253 4.32 6.88 31.41
C GLN A 253 4.86 8.30 31.67
N ALA A 254 4.43 9.32 30.93
CA ALA A 254 4.85 10.70 31.18
C ALA A 254 3.69 11.50 31.80
N THR A 255 3.78 11.78 33.10
CA THR A 255 2.77 12.48 33.92
C THR A 255 2.41 13.90 33.44
N ASN A 256 2.90 14.37 32.29
CA ASN A 256 2.53 15.64 31.65
C ASN A 256 2.87 15.65 30.13
N SER A 257 2.66 14.55 29.39
CA SER A 257 2.93 14.55 27.93
C SER A 257 1.89 13.78 27.14
N THR A 258 1.62 14.22 25.92
CA THR A 258 0.66 13.58 25.00
C THR A 258 1.10 12.12 24.72
N PRO A 259 0.19 11.15 24.75
CA PRO A 259 0.52 9.75 24.47
C PRO A 259 1.16 9.60 23.09
N GLN A 260 2.37 9.03 23.05
CA GLN A 260 3.09 8.78 21.81
C GLN A 260 3.17 7.28 21.52
N TRP A 261 3.00 6.93 20.25
CA TRP A 261 3.18 5.56 19.78
C TRP A 261 4.67 5.22 19.75
N ARG A 262 5.06 4.17 20.48
CA ARG A 262 6.42 3.64 20.49
C ARG A 262 6.45 2.24 19.90
N ILE A 263 7.47 1.98 19.06
CA ILE A 263 7.76 0.65 18.57
C ILE A 263 8.68 -0.04 19.57
N VAL A 264 8.22 -1.18 20.10
CA VAL A 264 8.97 -2.01 21.05
C VAL A 264 9.05 -3.45 20.54
N SER A 265 10.04 -4.20 21.03
CA SER A 265 10.16 -5.62 20.71
C SER A 265 9.13 -6.46 21.47
N LEU A 266 8.72 -7.59 20.91
CA LEU A 266 7.89 -8.56 21.63
C LEU A 266 8.59 -9.00 22.93
N GLN A 267 9.91 -9.17 22.92
CA GLN A 267 10.74 -9.54 24.07
C GLN A 267 10.56 -8.56 25.24
N SER A 268 10.64 -7.25 24.97
CA SER A 268 10.45 -6.22 25.99
C SER A 268 9.05 -6.21 26.60
N LEU A 269 8.03 -6.65 25.84
CA LEU A 269 6.66 -6.74 26.33
C LEU A 269 6.40 -8.01 27.12
N ILE A 270 6.94 -9.15 26.67
CA ILE A 270 6.73 -10.41 27.38
C ILE A 270 7.40 -10.38 28.74
N ILE A 271 8.59 -9.75 28.91
CA ILE A 271 9.35 -9.69 30.18
C ILE A 271 8.47 -9.27 31.37
N ASN A 272 7.55 -8.34 31.14
CA ASN A 272 6.58 -7.89 32.15
C ASN A 272 5.23 -8.61 31.97
N TRP A 273 5.26 -9.94 31.92
CA TRP A 273 4.07 -10.76 31.74
C TRP A 273 3.10 -10.54 32.90
N THR A 274 1.95 -9.96 32.57
CA THR A 274 0.94 -9.52 33.52
C THR A 274 -0.39 -10.23 33.27
N ASN A 275 -0.88 -10.33 32.03
CA ASN A 275 -2.30 -10.65 31.79
C ASN A 275 -2.61 -11.32 30.43
N GLN A 276 -3.89 -11.67 30.24
CA GLN A 276 -4.48 -12.19 28.98
C GLN A 276 -4.20 -11.36 27.70
N PRO A 277 -4.12 -10.01 27.72
CA PRO A 277 -3.81 -9.25 26.49
C PRO A 277 -2.46 -9.61 25.88
N GLN A 278 -1.46 -10.00 26.69
CA GLN A 278 -0.17 -10.47 26.18
C GLN A 278 -0.25 -11.88 25.62
N GLU A 279 -1.11 -12.74 26.18
CA GLU A 279 -1.39 -14.06 25.61
C GLU A 279 -1.99 -13.95 24.20
N GLU A 280 -2.99 -13.09 24.03
CA GLU A 280 -3.62 -12.83 22.73
C GLU A 280 -2.65 -12.17 21.74
N LEU A 281 -1.80 -11.25 22.21
CA LEU A 281 -0.72 -10.69 21.40
C LEU A 281 0.25 -11.77 20.90
N VAL A 282 0.70 -12.69 21.77
CA VAL A 282 1.60 -13.78 21.38
C VAL A 282 0.91 -14.76 20.43
N LYS A 283 -0.36 -15.08 20.63
CA LYS A 283 -1.16 -15.90 19.68
C LYS A 283 -1.25 -15.24 18.30
N LEU A 284 -1.51 -13.93 18.26
CA LEU A 284 -1.53 -13.15 17.03
C LEU A 284 -0.16 -13.22 16.31
N LYS A 285 0.95 -13.04 17.04
CA LYS A 285 2.29 -13.18 16.47
C LYS A 285 2.58 -14.58 15.95
N LEU A 286 2.14 -15.63 16.66
CA LEU A 286 2.26 -17.02 16.21
C LEU A 286 1.54 -17.25 14.88
N ALA A 287 0.33 -16.71 14.71
CA ALA A 287 -0.42 -16.79 13.46
C ALA A 287 0.28 -16.02 12.32
N GLN A 288 0.86 -14.85 12.60
CA GLN A 288 1.64 -14.07 11.62
C GLN A 288 2.90 -14.82 11.18
N LEU A 289 3.62 -15.46 12.11
CA LEU A 289 4.78 -16.31 11.81
C LEU A 289 4.39 -17.55 10.99
N GLU A 290 3.23 -18.14 11.26
CA GLU A 290 2.72 -19.28 10.52
C GLU A 290 2.39 -18.91 9.08
N GLY A 291 1.76 -17.76 8.87
CA GLY A 291 1.56 -17.19 7.54
C GLY A 291 2.87 -17.00 6.78
N LEU A 292 3.91 -16.46 7.43
CA LEU A 292 5.22 -16.23 6.80
C LEU A 292 5.94 -17.54 6.44
N ARG A 293 5.83 -18.60 7.26
CA ARG A 293 6.53 -19.87 7.06
C ARG A 293 6.24 -20.53 5.70
N TRP A 294 5.01 -20.43 5.21
CA TRP A 294 4.60 -21.03 3.93
C TRP A 294 5.17 -20.30 2.70
N ARG A 295 5.82 -19.15 2.93
CA ARG A 295 6.18 -18.17 1.89
C ARG A 295 7.67 -17.88 1.87
N VAL A 296 8.51 -18.73 2.43
CA VAL A 296 9.96 -18.48 2.53
C VAL A 296 10.77 -19.69 2.07
N THR A 297 12.07 -19.52 1.86
CA THR A 297 12.99 -20.63 1.60
C THR A 297 13.06 -21.58 2.80
N PRO A 298 13.41 -22.86 2.63
CA PRO A 298 13.52 -23.82 3.74
C PRO A 298 14.45 -23.34 4.86
N GLU A 299 15.52 -22.63 4.50
CA GLU A 299 16.49 -22.06 5.45
C GLU A 299 15.83 -21.04 6.39
N VAL A 300 15.12 -20.05 5.85
CA VAL A 300 14.39 -19.06 6.66
C VAL A 300 13.18 -19.70 7.35
N GLY A 301 12.55 -20.68 6.71
CA GLY A 301 11.46 -21.47 7.29
C GLY A 301 11.88 -22.17 8.58
N SER A 302 13.09 -22.73 8.63
CA SER A 302 13.65 -23.35 9.83
C SER A 302 13.84 -22.36 10.98
N LEU A 303 14.22 -21.11 10.66
CA LEU A 303 14.38 -20.05 11.65
C LEU A 303 13.01 -19.61 12.19
N ILE A 304 12.02 -19.40 11.31
CA ILE A 304 10.65 -19.06 11.73
C ILE A 304 10.07 -20.15 12.64
N GLN A 305 10.30 -21.41 12.31
CA GLN A 305 9.87 -22.53 13.15
C GLN A 305 10.47 -22.46 14.56
N GLN A 306 11.75 -22.11 14.69
CA GLN A 306 12.39 -21.92 16.00
C GLN A 306 11.71 -20.81 16.82
N TYR A 307 11.37 -19.67 16.21
CA TYR A 307 10.58 -18.63 16.89
C TYR A 307 9.21 -19.15 17.35
N GLN A 308 8.51 -19.89 16.48
CA GLN A 308 7.19 -20.44 16.81
C GLN A 308 7.25 -21.44 17.98
N GLU A 309 8.25 -22.33 17.97
CA GLU A 309 8.45 -23.33 19.02
C GLU A 309 8.78 -22.69 20.37
N THR A 310 9.66 -21.69 20.40
CA THR A 310 9.99 -20.92 21.60
C THR A 310 8.75 -20.25 22.20
N LEU A 311 7.94 -19.58 21.38
CA LEU A 311 6.72 -18.90 21.83
C LEU A 311 5.61 -19.88 22.28
N ARG A 312 5.40 -20.99 21.54
CA ARG A 312 4.43 -22.03 21.94
C ARG A 312 4.83 -22.71 23.25
N SER A 313 6.12 -23.06 23.37
CA SER A 313 6.69 -23.64 24.60
C SER A 313 6.49 -22.72 25.80
N MET A 314 6.71 -21.41 25.62
CA MET A 314 6.45 -20.41 26.66
C MET A 314 4.99 -20.45 27.11
N LEU A 315 4.01 -20.36 26.19
CA LEU A 315 2.59 -20.36 26.53
C LEU A 315 2.18 -21.65 27.27
N THR A 316 2.63 -22.81 26.80
CA THR A 316 2.33 -24.09 27.46
C THR A 316 2.93 -24.15 28.88
N ARG A 317 4.15 -23.64 29.08
CA ARG A 317 4.80 -23.62 30.39
C ARG A 317 4.11 -22.64 31.35
N ILE A 318 3.69 -21.47 30.87
CA ILE A 318 2.92 -20.50 31.67
C ILE A 318 1.59 -21.13 32.10
N GLN A 319 0.86 -21.77 31.20
CA GLN A 319 -0.41 -22.43 31.53
C GLN A 319 -0.23 -23.55 32.56
N LYS A 320 0.80 -24.40 32.42
CA LYS A 320 1.12 -25.45 33.40
C LYS A 320 1.45 -24.89 34.78
N GLU A 321 2.29 -23.85 34.85
CA GLU A 321 2.65 -23.22 36.13
C GLU A 321 1.47 -22.50 36.79
N ALA A 322 0.60 -21.87 35.99
CA ALA A 322 -0.62 -21.25 36.50
C ALA A 322 -1.60 -22.29 37.08
N GLN A 323 -1.69 -23.47 36.46
CA GLN A 323 -2.51 -24.58 36.96
C GLN A 323 -1.92 -25.24 38.21
N ALA A 324 -0.61 -25.51 38.22
CA ALA A 324 0.06 -26.15 39.35
C ALA A 324 0.04 -25.29 40.62
N ASN A 325 0.11 -23.96 40.46
CA ASN A 325 0.19 -23.00 41.57
C ASN A 325 -1.11 -22.21 41.78
N GLN A 326 -2.28 -22.76 41.42
CA GLN A 326 -3.58 -22.09 41.60
C GLN A 326 -3.82 -21.58 43.03
N ARG A 327 -3.29 -22.28 44.04
CA ARG A 327 -3.42 -21.93 45.46
C ARG A 327 -2.31 -20.98 45.98
N ASN A 328 -1.30 -20.68 45.18
CA ASN A 328 -0.18 -19.79 45.54
C ASN A 328 0.20 -18.85 44.37
N PRO A 329 -0.51 -17.72 44.21
CA PRO A 329 -0.31 -16.80 43.09
C PRO A 329 1.08 -16.14 43.08
N THR A 330 1.71 -15.97 44.25
CA THR A 330 3.06 -15.37 44.35
C THR A 330 4.12 -16.32 43.78
N ALA A 331 4.04 -17.61 44.10
CA ALA A 331 4.92 -18.63 43.51
C ALA A 331 4.72 -18.74 41.99
N ALA A 332 3.47 -18.70 41.52
CA ALA A 332 3.15 -18.69 40.09
C ALA A 332 3.79 -17.50 39.36
N LYS A 333 3.68 -16.28 39.93
CA LYS A 333 4.26 -15.06 39.35
C LYS A 333 5.79 -15.13 39.22
N ILE A 334 6.48 -15.66 40.24
CA ILE A 334 7.93 -15.84 40.21
C ILE A 334 8.33 -16.86 39.12
N ALA A 335 7.65 -18.00 39.06
CA ALA A 335 7.90 -19.03 38.05
C ALA A 335 7.66 -18.52 36.62
N ILE A 336 6.55 -17.83 36.38
CA ILE A 336 6.21 -17.19 35.09
C ILE A 336 7.28 -16.17 34.72
N SER A 337 7.71 -15.30 35.64
CA SER A 337 8.77 -14.32 35.38
C SER A 337 10.10 -14.96 34.93
N ARG A 338 10.41 -16.16 35.43
CA ARG A 338 11.61 -16.91 35.06
C ARG A 338 11.46 -17.53 33.68
N ILE A 339 10.30 -18.12 33.37
CA ILE A 339 9.99 -18.68 32.05
C ILE A 339 10.10 -17.61 30.97
N VAL A 340 9.48 -16.47 31.21
CA VAL A 340 9.43 -15.36 30.27
C VAL A 340 10.82 -14.76 30.04
N ARG A 341 11.61 -14.53 31.10
CA ARG A 341 12.99 -14.03 30.95
C ARG A 341 13.89 -15.01 30.19
N ALA A 342 13.72 -16.31 30.40
CA ALA A 342 14.42 -17.32 29.61
C ALA A 342 13.99 -17.28 28.14
N THR A 343 12.69 -17.15 27.88
CA THR A 343 12.14 -17.05 26.52
C THR A 343 12.64 -15.79 25.80
N ALA A 344 12.68 -14.64 26.47
CA ALA A 344 13.21 -13.40 25.89
C ALA A 344 14.68 -13.58 25.44
N ARG A 345 15.52 -14.21 26.27
CA ARG A 345 16.91 -14.52 25.89
C ARG A 345 17.02 -15.46 24.69
N GLU A 346 16.15 -16.47 24.62
CA GLU A 346 16.10 -17.37 23.45
C GLU A 346 15.71 -16.61 22.17
N LEU A 347 14.73 -15.69 22.26
CA LEU A 347 14.33 -14.84 21.14
C LEU A 347 15.45 -13.87 20.72
N ASP A 348 16.21 -13.32 21.66
CA ASP A 348 17.37 -12.46 21.35
C ASP A 348 18.46 -13.23 20.59
N ASN A 349 18.73 -14.48 20.99
CA ASN A 349 19.66 -15.36 20.26
C ASN A 349 19.17 -15.66 18.83
N LEU A 350 17.86 -15.83 18.64
CA LEU A 350 17.28 -16.01 17.30
C LEU A 350 17.36 -14.73 16.47
N ASP A 351 17.23 -13.55 17.09
CA ASP A 351 17.41 -12.26 16.42
C ASP A 351 18.85 -12.06 15.95
N GLU A 352 19.85 -12.49 16.74
CA GLU A 352 21.25 -12.52 16.29
C GLU A 352 21.45 -13.46 15.10
N LYS A 353 20.85 -14.65 15.14
CA LYS A 353 20.91 -15.62 14.04
C LYS A 353 20.29 -15.05 12.76
N ARG A 354 19.14 -14.38 12.88
CA ARG A 354 18.49 -13.65 11.78
C ARG A 354 19.41 -12.58 11.19
N ALA A 355 20.04 -11.77 12.03
CA ALA A 355 20.95 -10.70 11.60
C ALA A 355 22.17 -11.26 10.84
N ARG A 356 22.76 -12.37 11.32
CA ARG A 356 23.85 -13.06 10.61
C ARG A 356 23.41 -13.56 9.23
N MET A 357 22.22 -14.16 9.13
CA MET A 357 21.67 -14.60 7.84
C MET A 357 21.42 -13.44 6.87
N ALA A 358 20.95 -12.29 7.37
CA ALA A 358 20.73 -11.10 6.56
C ALA A 358 22.04 -10.53 6.01
N ASN A 359 23.09 -10.46 6.83
CA ASN A 359 24.40 -9.98 6.41
C ASN A 359 25.06 -10.87 5.34
N THR A 360 24.91 -12.19 5.47
CA THR A 360 25.39 -13.15 4.46
C THR A 360 24.61 -13.04 3.15
N ALA A 361 23.29 -12.86 3.22
CA ALA A 361 22.45 -12.67 2.04
C ALA A 361 22.81 -11.38 1.28
N ALA A 362 23.05 -10.28 2.00
CA ALA A 362 23.48 -9.00 1.41
C ALA A 362 24.86 -9.12 0.72
N SER A 363 25.82 -9.80 1.36
CA SER A 363 27.17 -9.99 0.81
C SER A 363 27.19 -10.82 -0.48
N ASN A 364 26.26 -11.77 -0.63
CA ASN A 364 26.15 -12.60 -1.84
C ASN A 364 25.52 -11.86 -3.02
N VAL A 365 24.65 -10.88 -2.76
CA VAL A 365 24.05 -10.02 -3.80
C VAL A 365 25.11 -9.08 -4.40
N GLU A 366 25.99 -8.50 -3.56
CA GLU A 366 27.09 -7.64 -4.03
C GLU A 366 28.12 -8.39 -4.88
N LYS A 367 28.49 -9.62 -4.48
CA LYS A 367 29.41 -10.47 -5.25
C LYS A 367 28.82 -10.94 -6.59
N GLY A 368 27.50 -11.15 -6.65
CA GLY A 368 26.80 -11.47 -7.90
C GLY A 368 26.81 -10.33 -8.92
N ALA A 369 26.76 -9.07 -8.46
CA ALA A 369 26.85 -7.89 -9.31
C ALA A 369 28.27 -7.65 -9.86
N THR A 370 29.31 -8.09 -9.14
CA THR A 370 30.72 -7.86 -9.54
C THR A 370 31.18 -8.83 -10.66
N ASN A 371 30.52 -9.99 -10.79
CA ASN A 371 30.90 -11.01 -11.79
C ASN A 371 30.27 -10.81 -13.19
N GLN A 372 29.49 -9.74 -13.42
CA GLN A 372 28.89 -9.46 -14.74
C GLN A 372 29.69 -8.47 -15.61
N THR A 373 30.85 -7.96 -15.15
CA THR A 373 31.65 -6.96 -15.90
C THR A 373 32.83 -7.53 -16.70
N THR A 374 32.94 -8.85 -16.86
CA THR A 374 34.00 -9.43 -17.71
C THR A 374 33.42 -9.87 -19.06
N GLN A 375 33.29 -8.92 -19.98
CA GLN A 375 33.06 -9.20 -21.41
C GLN A 375 34.36 -9.79 -22.01
N PRO A 376 34.33 -10.94 -22.71
CA PRO A 376 35.51 -11.42 -23.42
C PRO A 376 35.70 -10.62 -24.73
N ALA A 377 36.92 -10.13 -24.93
CA ALA A 377 37.35 -9.41 -26.12
C ALA A 377 37.16 -10.26 -27.39
N LEU A 378 36.52 -9.66 -28.41
CA LEU A 378 36.41 -10.26 -29.75
C LEU A 378 37.78 -10.33 -30.44
N PRO A 379 38.07 -11.40 -31.22
CA PRO A 379 39.31 -11.49 -31.97
C PRO A 379 39.24 -10.66 -33.26
N THR A 380 40.30 -9.89 -33.49
CA THR A 380 40.56 -9.13 -34.71
C THR A 380 40.81 -10.09 -35.86
N ARG A 381 40.01 -10.00 -36.94
CA ARG A 381 40.31 -10.68 -38.22
C ARG A 381 41.15 -9.76 -39.09
N GLN A 382 42.30 -10.29 -39.54
CA GLN A 382 43.07 -9.83 -40.69
C GLN A 382 42.37 -10.20 -41.99
#